data_AF-A0A7R9SZ08-F1
#
_entry.id   AF-A0A7R9SZ08-F1
#
_cell.length_a   1.000
_cell.length_b   1.000
_cell.length_c   1.000
_cell.angle_alpha   90.00
_cell.angle_beta   90.00
_cell.angle_gamma   90.00
#
_symmetry.space_group_name_H-M   'P 1'
#
loop_
_entity.id
_entity.type
_entity.pdbx_description
1 polymer ?
#
loop_
_entity_poly.entity_id
_entity_poly.type
_entity_poly.pdbx_seq_one_letter_code
_entity_poly.pdbx_strand_id
1 'polypeptide(L)'
;TDSNGYRAMPRERGTKPGYEPISEPAAGNYYPITAFASIASDTTALGVAVDRPCGAASLTDGAVEVMVHRRLQFDDSLGVGEALAEDECLPEEAGGDLVCRGLMVSGTHRVVLGSADGMPAAMRAAQRHNRHPPVALFAADTGSLDSEKASTSSTSSLAAHSERAEPAVPPLAYVASVELLEAPVVLRKRSSGGQIHALVRVSHMFGPGEDATHMTPVSVDLSNAVGYGQVTDMVEVTLSGNQALAEYDAKKLVWDTSCHSSSSGGDRQAIRHDDKGTEVELHPGDIRAFEVTIEVSDNIEALR
;
A
#
# COMPACT_ATOMS: atom_id res chain seq x y z
N THR A 1 -11.52 3.48 11.22
CA THR A 1 -10.47 2.46 11.00
C THR A 1 -10.29 2.25 9.51
N ASP A 2 -9.14 1.76 9.05
CA ASP A 2 -8.93 1.48 7.62
C ASP A 2 -9.70 0.23 7.12
N SER A 3 -9.85 0.15 5.80
CA SER A 3 -10.33 -1.01 5.04
C SER A 3 -9.20 -1.56 4.19
N ASN A 4 -8.52 -2.62 4.64
CA ASN A 4 -7.38 -3.23 3.94
C ASN A 4 -6.28 -2.21 3.56
N GLY A 5 -6.08 -1.18 4.38
CA GLY A 5 -5.08 -0.14 4.20
C GLY A 5 -5.47 0.88 3.14
N TYR A 6 -6.67 0.75 2.57
CA TYR A 6 -7.19 1.67 1.58
C TYR A 6 -8.11 2.68 2.25
N ARG A 7 -9.44 2.54 2.15
CA ARG A 7 -10.39 3.56 2.59
C ARG A 7 -10.51 3.65 4.11
N ALA A 8 -10.57 4.86 4.67
CA ALA A 8 -11.02 5.05 6.04
C ALA A 8 -12.54 4.80 6.17
N MET A 9 -12.93 3.89 7.05
CA MET A 9 -14.32 3.61 7.39
C MET A 9 -14.69 4.21 8.76
N PRO A 10 -15.73 5.06 8.84
CA PRO A 10 -16.23 5.56 10.11
C PRO A 10 -16.85 4.41 10.92
N ARG A 11 -16.62 4.42 12.23
CA ARG A 11 -17.15 3.43 13.18
C ARG A 11 -17.82 4.19 14.32
N GLU A 12 -19.00 3.73 14.70
CA GLU A 12 -19.73 4.25 15.85
C GLU A 12 -19.86 3.15 16.90
N ARG A 13 -19.34 3.41 18.10
CA ARG A 13 -19.31 2.46 19.20
C ARG A 13 -20.73 2.03 19.58
N GLY A 14 -20.95 0.73 19.77
CA GLY A 14 -22.23 0.18 20.17
C GLY A 14 -23.24 0.01 19.03
N THR A 15 -22.87 0.33 17.79
CA THR A 15 -23.77 0.25 16.63
C THR A 15 -23.27 -0.73 15.58
N LYS A 16 -24.21 -1.40 14.91
CA LYS A 16 -23.93 -2.24 13.74
C LYS A 16 -25.07 -2.07 12.72
N PRO A 17 -24.87 -1.29 11.65
CA PRO A 17 -25.92 -1.04 10.66
C PRO A 17 -26.45 -2.34 10.05
N GLY A 18 -27.75 -2.59 10.16
CA GLY A 18 -28.42 -3.76 9.59
C GLY A 18 -28.34 -5.06 10.41
N TYR A 19 -27.90 -4.99 11.67
CA TYR A 19 -27.79 -6.16 12.56
C TYR A 19 -28.37 -5.88 13.95
N GLU A 20 -28.58 -6.95 14.73
CA GLU A 20 -28.94 -6.88 16.15
C GLU A 20 -27.90 -6.09 16.97
N PRO A 21 -28.32 -5.48 18.10
CA PRO A 21 -27.43 -4.75 18.99
C PRO A 21 -26.24 -5.59 19.47
N ILE A 22 -25.11 -4.91 19.70
CA ILE A 22 -23.88 -5.55 20.17
C ILE A 22 -24.08 -6.07 21.60
N SER A 23 -24.00 -7.39 21.80
CA SER A 23 -24.11 -8.03 23.11
C SER A 23 -22.82 -7.97 23.93
N GLU A 24 -21.66 -7.88 23.26
CA GLU A 24 -20.33 -7.84 23.88
C GLU A 24 -19.73 -6.44 23.78
N PRO A 25 -19.74 -5.64 24.87
CA PRO A 25 -19.43 -4.21 24.81
C PRO A 25 -17.98 -3.90 24.41
N ALA A 26 -17.05 -4.81 24.70
CA ALA A 26 -15.66 -4.68 24.24
C ALA A 26 -15.45 -5.37 22.90
N ALA A 27 -15.60 -6.71 22.86
CA ALA A 27 -15.26 -7.52 21.69
C ALA A 27 -16.05 -7.12 20.42
N GLY A 28 -17.32 -6.73 20.56
CA GLY A 28 -18.13 -6.30 19.42
C GLY A 28 -17.72 -4.94 18.81
N ASN A 29 -16.88 -4.17 19.50
CA ASN A 29 -16.38 -2.87 19.05
C ASN A 29 -14.93 -2.92 18.57
N TYR A 30 -14.32 -4.11 18.55
CA TYR A 30 -13.01 -4.32 17.92
C TYR A 30 -13.17 -4.48 16.42
N TYR A 31 -12.41 -3.68 15.67
CA TYR A 31 -12.37 -3.74 14.20
C TYR A 31 -10.95 -4.10 13.74
N PRO A 32 -10.82 -4.83 12.61
CA PRO A 32 -9.53 -5.02 12.00
C PRO A 32 -8.98 -3.67 11.52
N ILE A 33 -7.71 -3.45 11.79
CA ILE A 33 -6.90 -2.41 11.15
C ILE A 33 -5.72 -3.09 10.47
N THR A 34 -5.43 -2.68 9.25
CA THR A 34 -4.26 -3.17 8.51
C THR A 34 -3.25 -2.07 8.24
N ALA A 35 -3.64 -0.81 8.47
CA ALA A 35 -2.76 0.34 8.33
C ALA A 35 -2.92 1.34 9.46
N PHE A 36 -4.15 1.71 9.85
CA PHE A 36 -4.37 2.75 10.85
C PHE A 36 -5.77 2.77 11.50
N ALA A 37 -5.83 3.35 12.70
CA ALA A 37 -7.04 3.85 13.34
C ALA A 37 -6.86 5.31 13.71
N SER A 38 -7.95 6.07 13.73
CA SER A 38 -7.97 7.44 14.25
C SER A 38 -9.29 7.77 14.91
N ILE A 39 -9.23 8.73 15.83
CA ILE A 39 -10.36 9.40 16.47
C ILE A 39 -10.15 10.91 16.31
N ALA A 40 -11.24 11.67 16.23
CA ALA A 40 -11.20 13.11 16.07
C ALA A 40 -12.29 13.80 16.88
N SER A 41 -11.97 14.97 17.42
CA SER A 41 -12.93 16.02 17.77
C SER A 41 -13.07 17.00 16.60
N ASP A 42 -13.77 18.12 16.80
CA ASP A 42 -13.92 19.18 15.80
C ASP A 42 -12.59 19.84 15.40
N THR A 43 -11.58 19.84 16.28
CA THR A 43 -10.31 20.56 16.05
C THR A 43 -9.10 19.66 16.06
N THR A 44 -9.14 18.56 16.81
CA THR A 44 -7.97 17.77 17.17
C THR A 44 -8.23 16.30 16.88
N ALA A 45 -7.22 15.60 16.39
CA ALA A 45 -7.32 14.18 16.14
C ALA A 45 -6.10 13.44 16.68
N LEU A 46 -6.33 12.19 17.07
CA LEU A 46 -5.33 11.22 17.47
C LEU A 46 -5.42 10.01 16.53
N GLY A 47 -4.29 9.64 15.94
CA GLY A 47 -4.18 8.50 15.03
C GLY A 47 -3.05 7.56 15.45
N VAL A 48 -3.22 6.28 15.13
CA VAL A 48 -2.21 5.24 15.28
C VAL A 48 -2.09 4.48 13.96
N ALA A 49 -0.88 4.47 13.40
CA ALA A 49 -0.53 3.64 12.25
C ALA A 49 0.24 2.40 12.71
N VAL A 50 -0.15 1.23 12.20
CA VAL A 50 0.39 -0.09 12.57
C VAL A 50 1.32 -0.62 11.49
N ASP A 51 2.31 -1.44 11.87
CA ASP A 51 3.22 -2.11 10.92
C ASP A 51 2.66 -3.45 10.39
N ARG A 52 1.60 -3.96 11.02
CA ARG A 52 0.94 -5.22 10.69
C ARG A 52 -0.56 -5.17 11.04
N PRO A 53 -1.38 -6.10 10.52
CA PRO A 53 -2.77 -6.19 10.91
C PRO A 53 -2.96 -6.44 12.40
N CYS A 54 -3.80 -5.62 13.03
CA CYS A 54 -4.15 -5.70 14.45
C CYS A 54 -5.65 -5.51 14.65
N GLY A 55 -6.14 -5.83 15.85
CA GLY A 55 -7.46 -5.39 16.29
C GLY A 55 -7.36 -4.03 16.99
N ALA A 56 -8.26 -3.10 16.68
CA ALA A 56 -8.32 -1.81 17.35
C ALA A 56 -9.75 -1.42 17.71
N ALA A 57 -9.88 -0.64 18.78
CA ALA A 57 -11.16 -0.13 19.27
C ALA A 57 -11.01 1.26 19.87
N SER A 58 -12.15 1.94 20.03
CA SER A 58 -12.29 3.13 20.87
C SER A 58 -13.42 2.84 21.84
N LEU A 59 -13.10 2.23 22.99
CA LEU A 59 -14.09 1.78 23.98
C LEU A 59 -14.60 2.92 24.88
N THR A 60 -13.86 4.02 24.95
CA THR A 60 -14.24 5.26 25.65
C THR A 60 -13.86 6.47 24.81
N ASP A 61 -14.55 7.58 25.01
CA ASP A 61 -14.31 8.81 24.23
C ASP A 61 -12.90 9.36 24.50
N GLY A 62 -12.22 9.77 23.43
CA GLY A 62 -10.85 10.25 23.51
C GLY A 62 -9.78 9.16 23.64
N ALA A 63 -10.16 7.88 23.65
CA ALA A 63 -9.24 6.76 23.71
C ALA A 63 -9.25 5.93 22.43
N VAL A 64 -8.07 5.47 22.02
CA VAL A 64 -7.88 4.44 21.00
C VAL A 64 -6.99 3.36 21.60
N GLU A 65 -7.35 2.10 21.43
CA GLU A 65 -6.57 0.95 21.86
C GLU A 65 -6.28 0.02 20.68
N VAL A 66 -5.11 -0.61 20.71
CA VAL A 66 -4.65 -1.57 19.71
C VAL A 66 -4.18 -2.82 20.45
N MET A 67 -4.73 -3.97 20.07
CA MET A 67 -4.32 -5.26 20.61
C MET A 67 -3.05 -5.73 19.89
N VAL A 68 -1.92 -5.69 20.60
CA VAL A 68 -0.58 -5.93 20.04
C VAL A 68 -0.16 -7.39 20.04
N HIS A 69 -0.65 -8.19 20.99
CA HIS A 69 -0.33 -9.62 21.12
C HIS A 69 -1.43 -10.34 21.91
N ARG A 70 -1.56 -11.65 21.72
CA ARG A 70 -2.56 -12.50 22.41
C ARG A 70 -1.94 -13.85 22.77
N ARG A 71 -2.29 -14.35 23.95
CA ARG A 71 -2.05 -15.73 24.36
C ARG A 71 -3.27 -16.25 25.10
N LEU A 72 -3.80 -17.38 24.67
CA LEU A 72 -5.00 -18.02 25.22
C LEU A 72 -4.62 -19.39 25.80
N GLN A 73 -5.31 -19.79 26.86
CA GLN A 73 -5.11 -21.10 27.50
C GLN A 73 -6.03 -22.19 26.93
N PHE A 74 -7.07 -21.78 26.19
CA PHE A 74 -8.12 -22.66 25.69
C PHE A 74 -8.38 -22.39 24.21
N ASP A 75 -8.73 -23.46 23.50
CA ASP A 75 -9.27 -23.43 22.13
C ASP A 75 -10.67 -22.82 22.13
N ASP A 76 -11.04 -22.17 21.03
CA ASP A 76 -12.34 -21.52 20.86
C ASP A 76 -13.42 -22.43 20.24
N SER A 77 -13.08 -23.70 19.99
CA SER A 77 -13.95 -24.72 19.41
C SER A 77 -14.45 -24.39 18.00
N LEU A 78 -13.70 -23.60 17.24
CA LEU A 78 -14.00 -23.27 15.84
C LEU A 78 -13.25 -24.14 14.81
N GLY A 79 -12.54 -25.17 15.27
CA GLY A 79 -12.06 -26.28 14.43
C GLY A 79 -10.54 -26.43 14.33
N VAL A 80 -9.75 -25.51 14.89
CA VAL A 80 -8.28 -25.65 14.92
C VAL A 80 -7.86 -26.72 15.94
N GLY A 81 -8.51 -26.76 17.11
CA GLY A 81 -8.28 -27.80 18.11
C GLY A 81 -7.06 -27.58 19.00
N GLU A 82 -6.55 -26.35 19.06
CA GLU A 82 -5.43 -25.95 19.92
C GLU A 82 -5.65 -24.53 20.45
N ALA A 83 -5.14 -24.25 21.65
CA ALA A 83 -5.15 -22.90 22.18
C ALA A 83 -4.14 -22.02 21.44
N LEU A 84 -4.42 -20.72 21.30
CA LEU A 84 -3.45 -19.74 20.80
C LEU A 84 -2.34 -19.51 21.84
N ALA A 85 -1.37 -20.41 21.91
CA ALA A 85 -0.30 -20.43 22.91
C ALA A 85 1.08 -20.62 22.28
N GLU A 86 1.46 -19.72 21.37
CA GLU A 86 2.72 -19.80 20.63
C GLU A 86 3.94 -19.70 21.56
N ASP A 87 4.89 -20.61 21.37
CA ASP A 87 6.15 -20.71 22.11
C ASP A 87 7.35 -20.68 21.15
N GLU A 88 8.44 -20.08 21.61
CA GLU A 88 9.77 -20.14 21.00
C GLU A 88 10.65 -21.05 21.84
N CYS A 89 11.19 -22.11 21.24
CA CYS A 89 12.06 -23.09 21.88
C CYS A 89 13.48 -22.99 21.32
N LEU A 90 14.40 -22.50 22.15
CA LEU A 90 15.81 -22.36 21.80
C LEU A 90 16.69 -23.08 22.84
N PRO A 91 17.84 -23.63 22.44
CA PRO A 91 18.77 -24.19 23.40
C PRO A 91 19.46 -23.05 24.18
N GLU A 92 19.59 -23.17 25.50
CA GLU A 92 20.28 -22.14 26.31
C GLU A 92 21.78 -22.07 25.99
N GLU A 93 22.38 -23.19 25.55
CA GLU A 93 23.75 -23.27 25.04
C GLU A 93 23.81 -24.15 23.79
N ALA A 94 24.84 -23.96 22.95
CA ALA A 94 24.99 -24.71 21.71
C ALA A 94 25.06 -26.24 21.96
N GLY A 95 24.05 -26.97 21.50
CA GLY A 95 23.94 -28.42 21.69
C GLY A 95 23.29 -28.87 23.01
N GLY A 96 22.75 -27.93 23.81
CA GLY A 96 21.98 -28.23 25.02
C GLY A 96 20.50 -28.52 24.77
N ASP A 97 19.77 -28.80 25.86
CA ASP A 97 18.31 -29.03 25.83
C ASP A 97 17.55 -27.75 25.43
N LEU A 98 16.43 -27.94 24.73
CA LEU A 98 15.57 -26.82 24.32
C LEU A 98 14.78 -26.28 25.52
N VAL A 99 14.83 -24.96 25.69
CA VAL A 99 14.02 -24.22 26.65
C VAL A 99 12.97 -23.43 25.88
N CYS A 100 11.69 -23.77 26.11
CA CYS A 100 10.55 -23.10 25.48
C CYS A 100 10.05 -21.94 26.34
N ARG A 101 9.79 -20.79 25.71
CA ARG A 101 9.22 -19.60 26.33
C ARG A 101 8.13 -19.04 25.43
N GLY A 102 7.22 -18.25 25.97
CA GLY A 102 6.17 -17.65 25.16
C GLY A 102 6.73 -16.74 24.06
N LEU A 103 6.18 -16.86 22.85
CA LEU A 103 6.65 -16.13 21.67
C LEU A 103 6.66 -14.62 21.95
N MET A 104 7.83 -14.01 21.75
CA MET A 104 8.00 -12.56 21.82
C MET A 104 7.94 -11.98 20.41
N VAL A 105 7.03 -11.02 20.22
CA VAL A 105 6.90 -10.28 18.96
C VAL A 105 7.35 -8.83 19.16
N SER A 106 8.06 -8.30 18.18
CA SER A 106 8.42 -6.88 18.10
C SER A 106 7.74 -6.24 16.90
N GLY A 107 7.26 -5.01 17.06
CA GLY A 107 6.59 -4.25 16.01
C GLY A 107 6.67 -2.75 16.22
N THR A 108 6.42 -2.00 15.16
CA THR A 108 6.49 -0.53 15.14
C THR A 108 5.10 0.07 14.98
N HIS A 109 4.75 1.00 15.87
CA HIS A 109 3.52 1.78 15.80
C HIS A 109 3.88 3.26 15.75
N ARG A 110 3.21 4.03 14.91
CA ARG A 110 3.38 5.49 14.87
C ARG A 110 2.12 6.17 15.38
N VAL A 111 2.27 6.95 16.44
CA VAL A 111 1.19 7.74 17.02
C VAL A 111 1.32 9.16 16.52
N VAL A 112 0.21 9.71 16.02
CA VAL A 112 0.15 11.09 15.52
C VAL A 112 -0.96 11.83 16.25
N LEU A 113 -0.62 13.01 16.76
CA LEU A 113 -1.55 13.96 17.33
C LEU A 113 -1.47 15.25 16.50
N GLY A 114 -2.61 15.77 16.06
CA GLY A 114 -2.64 16.94 15.18
C GLY A 114 -4.03 17.52 15.01
N SER A 115 -4.22 18.38 14.01
CA SER A 115 -5.54 18.91 13.66
C SER A 115 -6.42 17.82 13.05
N ALA A 116 -7.75 17.96 13.21
CA ALA A 116 -8.72 17.07 12.58
C ALA A 116 -8.55 17.05 11.05
N ASP A 117 -8.41 18.22 10.43
CA ASP A 117 -8.26 18.37 8.97
C ASP A 117 -6.95 17.77 8.43
N GLY A 118 -5.87 17.79 9.21
CA GLY A 118 -4.56 17.27 8.79
C GLY A 118 -4.38 15.77 9.03
N MET A 119 -5.27 15.15 9.80
CA MET A 119 -5.14 13.74 10.22
C MET A 119 -5.14 12.76 9.04
N PRO A 120 -6.00 12.89 8.00
CA PRO A 120 -5.98 11.97 6.86
C PRO A 120 -4.60 11.92 6.20
N ALA A 121 -4.03 13.07 5.84
CA ALA A 121 -2.70 13.15 5.21
C ALA A 121 -1.61 12.58 6.11
N ALA A 122 -1.67 12.86 7.42
CA ALA A 122 -0.72 12.34 8.39
C ALA A 122 -0.78 10.81 8.53
N MET A 123 -1.98 10.21 8.53
CA MET A 123 -2.16 8.76 8.55
C MET A 123 -1.62 8.09 7.28
N ARG A 124 -1.82 8.70 6.10
CA ARG A 124 -1.23 8.22 4.84
C ARG A 124 0.29 8.27 4.85
N ALA A 125 0.88 9.36 5.36
CA ALA A 125 2.33 9.45 5.52
C ALA A 125 2.87 8.40 6.51
N ALA A 126 2.22 8.23 7.66
CA ALA A 126 2.61 7.25 8.67
C ALA A 126 2.48 5.79 8.17
N GLN A 127 1.42 5.48 7.43
CA GLN A 127 1.21 4.20 6.75
C GLN A 127 2.34 3.91 5.76
N ARG A 128 2.68 4.87 4.87
CA ARG A 128 3.78 4.69 3.90
C ARG A 128 5.10 4.42 4.59
N HIS A 129 5.40 5.13 5.67
CA HIS A 129 6.65 4.96 6.40
C HIS A 129 6.73 3.60 7.15
N ASN A 130 5.59 2.95 7.43
CA ASN A 130 5.55 1.59 7.98
C ASN A 130 5.67 0.53 6.88
N ARG A 131 5.00 0.74 5.75
CA ARG A 131 4.89 -0.26 4.67
C ARG A 131 6.08 -0.25 3.71
N HIS A 132 6.70 0.91 3.51
CA HIS A 132 7.81 1.12 2.58
C HIS A 132 8.95 1.87 3.28
N PRO A 133 9.57 1.27 4.33
CA PRO A 133 10.77 1.85 4.92
C PRO A 133 11.93 1.84 3.90
N PRO A 134 12.89 2.78 4.00
CA PRO A 134 14.09 2.75 3.17
C PRO A 134 14.83 1.41 3.28
N VAL A 135 15.31 0.88 2.15
CA VAL A 135 16.12 -0.34 2.12
C VAL A 135 17.56 0.04 2.45
N ALA A 136 18.05 -0.40 3.60
CA ALA A 136 19.46 -0.23 3.97
C ALA A 136 20.32 -1.29 3.25
N LEU A 137 21.34 -0.84 2.52
CA LEU A 137 22.32 -1.69 1.84
C LEU A 137 23.67 -1.56 2.54
N PHE A 138 24.31 -2.70 2.81
CA PHE A 138 25.62 -2.76 3.45
C PHE A 138 26.57 -3.53 2.54
N ALA A 139 27.79 -3.00 2.35
CA ALA A 139 28.85 -3.67 1.62
C ALA A 139 30.07 -3.79 2.53
N ALA A 140 30.75 -4.94 2.47
CA ALA A 140 32.01 -5.13 3.18
C ALA A 140 33.06 -4.20 2.57
N ASP A 141 33.72 -3.40 3.40
CA ASP A 141 34.89 -2.64 2.99
C ASP A 141 36.04 -3.62 2.72
N THR A 142 36.38 -3.84 1.44
CA THR A 142 37.43 -4.78 1.04
C THR A 142 38.84 -4.19 1.15
N GLY A 143 39.00 -2.96 1.66
CA GLY A 143 40.31 -2.37 1.97
C GLY A 143 41.26 -2.15 0.78
N SER A 144 40.85 -2.52 -0.44
CA SER A 144 41.59 -2.29 -1.69
C SER A 144 40.88 -1.21 -2.50
N LEU A 145 41.20 0.04 -2.19
CA LEU A 145 40.94 1.17 -3.07
C LEU A 145 42.01 1.17 -4.18
N ASP A 146 41.96 0.19 -5.08
CA ASP A 146 42.50 0.39 -6.43
C ASP A 146 41.57 1.41 -7.11
N SER A 147 41.93 2.69 -6.95
CA SER A 147 41.11 3.86 -7.32
C SER A 147 40.73 3.95 -8.81
N GLU A 148 41.24 3.06 -9.65
CA GLU A 148 40.87 2.96 -11.08
C GLU A 148 39.82 1.88 -11.40
N LYS A 149 39.60 0.89 -10.54
CA LYS A 149 38.60 -0.18 -10.79
C LYS A 149 37.33 -0.04 -9.96
N ALA A 150 37.38 0.64 -8.82
CA ALA A 150 36.19 0.91 -8.00
C ALA A 150 35.39 2.16 -8.44
N SER A 151 36.01 3.04 -9.22
CA SER A 151 35.44 4.32 -9.67
C SER A 151 34.55 4.23 -10.91
N THR A 152 34.62 3.13 -11.67
CA THR A 152 33.81 2.96 -12.89
C THR A 152 32.61 2.03 -12.73
N SER A 153 32.58 1.16 -11.72
CA SER A 153 31.49 0.16 -11.56
C SER A 153 30.59 0.37 -10.34
N SER A 154 31.11 0.94 -9.24
CA SER A 154 30.36 0.98 -7.97
C SER A 154 29.93 2.38 -7.53
N THR A 155 30.58 3.43 -8.04
CA THR A 155 30.24 4.84 -7.73
C THR A 155 29.39 5.48 -8.81
N SER A 156 29.44 4.96 -10.04
CA SER A 156 28.60 5.40 -11.16
C SER A 156 27.14 5.01 -10.99
N SER A 157 26.81 3.88 -10.37
CA SER A 157 25.42 3.44 -10.14
C SER A 157 24.73 4.18 -8.99
N LEU A 158 25.45 4.51 -7.91
CA LEU A 158 24.93 5.32 -6.80
C LEU A 158 24.81 6.81 -7.18
N ALA A 159 25.75 7.35 -7.96
CA ALA A 159 25.68 8.74 -8.46
C ALA A 159 24.68 8.89 -9.62
N ALA A 160 24.50 7.89 -10.49
CA ALA A 160 23.54 7.95 -11.60
C ALA A 160 22.08 8.05 -11.14
N HIS A 161 21.74 7.61 -9.92
CA HIS A 161 20.42 7.87 -9.32
C HIS A 161 20.27 9.30 -8.81
N SER A 162 21.37 9.98 -8.45
CA SER A 162 21.34 11.38 -8.00
C SER A 162 21.13 12.38 -9.15
N GLU A 163 21.46 12.02 -10.39
CA GLU A 163 21.27 12.86 -11.58
C GLU A 163 20.02 12.53 -12.38
N ARG A 164 19.36 11.40 -12.10
CA ARG A 164 18.06 11.08 -12.68
C ARG A 164 17.01 11.95 -11.98
N ALA A 165 16.22 12.68 -12.75
CA ALA A 165 15.06 13.37 -12.19
C ALA A 165 14.23 12.34 -11.40
N GLU A 166 14.05 12.59 -10.10
CA GLU A 166 13.17 11.81 -9.25
C GLU A 166 11.86 11.56 -10.00
N PRO A 167 11.36 10.31 -10.09
CA PRO A 167 10.07 10.04 -10.70
C PRO A 167 9.03 11.00 -10.11
N ALA A 168 8.56 11.94 -10.93
CA ALA A 168 7.71 13.03 -10.47
C ALA A 168 6.27 12.52 -10.30
N VAL A 169 6.04 11.77 -9.22
CA VAL A 169 4.70 11.38 -8.80
C VAL A 169 4.16 12.50 -7.92
N PRO A 170 3.05 13.17 -8.30
CA PRO A 170 2.49 14.24 -7.48
C PRO A 170 2.13 13.75 -6.07
N PRO A 171 2.11 14.64 -5.05
CA PRO A 171 1.88 14.24 -3.66
C PRO A 171 0.56 13.48 -3.38
N LEU A 172 -0.45 13.63 -4.24
CA LEU A 172 -1.76 12.97 -4.14
C LEU A 172 -1.85 11.64 -4.89
N ALA A 173 -0.83 11.32 -5.70
CA ALA A 173 -0.73 10.06 -6.40
C ALA A 173 0.30 9.15 -5.74
N TYR A 174 0.12 7.85 -5.94
CA TYR A 174 1.07 6.85 -5.48
C TYR A 174 1.15 5.71 -6.51
N VAL A 175 2.37 5.31 -6.87
CA VAL A 175 2.61 4.12 -7.69
C VAL A 175 2.47 2.91 -6.77
N ALA A 176 1.37 2.18 -6.91
CA ALA A 176 1.01 1.06 -6.05
C ALA A 176 1.85 -0.19 -6.35
N SER A 177 2.16 -0.44 -7.63
CA SER A 177 3.04 -1.54 -8.05
C SER A 177 3.61 -1.29 -9.43
N VAL A 178 4.84 -1.77 -9.66
CA VAL A 178 5.43 -1.95 -10.99
C VAL A 178 5.89 -3.40 -11.06
N GLU A 179 5.27 -4.20 -11.92
CA GLU A 179 5.55 -5.63 -12.09
C GLU A 179 6.05 -5.89 -13.51
N LEU A 180 7.21 -6.51 -13.66
CA LEU A 180 7.71 -6.92 -14.98
C LEU A 180 6.93 -8.16 -15.44
N LEU A 181 6.23 -8.07 -16.56
CA LEU A 181 5.37 -9.15 -17.07
C LEU A 181 6.16 -10.25 -17.77
N GLU A 182 7.29 -9.91 -18.35
CA GLU A 182 8.25 -10.87 -18.86
C GLU A 182 9.47 -10.88 -17.93
N ALA A 183 9.85 -12.07 -17.44
CA ALA A 183 11.16 -12.24 -16.79
C ALA A 183 12.21 -11.69 -17.76
N PRO A 184 13.19 -10.88 -17.32
CA PRO A 184 14.20 -10.36 -18.22
C PRO A 184 14.90 -11.56 -18.84
N VAL A 185 14.52 -11.89 -20.08
CA VAL A 185 15.30 -12.74 -20.96
C VAL A 185 16.60 -12.00 -21.05
N VAL A 186 17.56 -12.48 -20.26
CA VAL A 186 18.91 -12.00 -20.05
C VAL A 186 19.23 -10.87 -21.02
N LEU A 187 19.52 -9.66 -20.51
CA LEU A 187 20.19 -8.57 -21.22
C LEU A 187 21.58 -9.05 -21.70
N ARG A 188 21.55 -10.02 -22.61
CA ARG A 188 22.64 -10.62 -23.36
C ARG A 188 22.65 -9.83 -24.64
N LYS A 189 23.35 -8.69 -24.56
CA LYS A 189 23.92 -7.94 -25.68
C LYS A 189 23.19 -8.18 -27.00
N ARG A 190 21.93 -7.73 -27.08
CA ARG A 190 21.23 -7.63 -28.35
C ARG A 190 21.47 -6.21 -28.83
N SER A 191 22.13 -6.09 -29.97
CA SER A 191 22.49 -4.84 -30.65
C SER A 191 21.27 -4.09 -31.24
N SER A 192 20.09 -4.25 -30.64
CA SER A 192 18.83 -3.65 -31.04
C SER A 192 18.01 -3.44 -29.77
N GLY A 193 17.67 -2.18 -29.48
CA GLY A 193 17.01 -1.70 -28.26
C GLY A 193 16.05 -2.70 -27.60
N GLY A 194 16.28 -2.96 -26.31
CA GLY A 194 15.44 -3.85 -25.52
C GLY A 194 14.10 -3.19 -25.23
N GLN A 195 13.01 -3.94 -25.43
CA GLN A 195 11.68 -3.55 -24.95
C GLN A 195 11.41 -4.24 -23.61
N ILE A 196 10.78 -3.52 -22.69
CA ILE A 196 10.29 -4.04 -21.41
C ILE A 196 8.78 -3.95 -21.41
N HIS A 197 8.12 -5.06 -21.08
CA HIS A 197 6.68 -5.11 -20.83
C HIS A 197 6.43 -5.13 -19.32
N ALA A 198 5.64 -4.19 -18.82
CA ALA A 198 5.34 -4.05 -17.39
C ALA A 198 3.86 -3.81 -17.13
N LEU A 199 3.40 -4.28 -15.98
CA LEU A 199 2.11 -3.95 -15.41
C LEU A 199 2.32 -2.88 -14.33
N VAL A 200 1.78 -1.70 -14.58
CA VAL A 200 1.90 -0.54 -13.69
C VAL A 200 0.54 -0.26 -13.07
N ARG A 201 0.49 -0.19 -11.75
CA ARG A 201 -0.71 0.22 -11.01
C ARG A 201 -0.45 1.54 -10.32
N VAL A 202 -1.32 2.50 -10.57
CA VAL A 202 -1.30 3.81 -9.94
C VAL A 202 -2.60 4.02 -9.18
N SER A 203 -2.52 4.67 -8.03
CA SER A 203 -3.68 4.94 -7.19
C SER A 203 -3.68 6.37 -6.68
N HIS A 204 -4.89 6.91 -6.49
CA HIS A 204 -5.06 8.11 -5.72
C HIS A 204 -4.84 7.80 -4.23
N MET A 205 -4.14 8.67 -3.52
CA MET A 205 -3.74 8.45 -2.13
C MET A 205 -4.95 8.41 -1.17
N PHE A 206 -5.98 9.20 -1.46
CA PHE A 206 -7.19 9.31 -0.65
C PHE A 206 -8.38 8.60 -1.29
N GLY A 207 -9.21 7.98 -0.45
CA GLY A 207 -10.53 7.50 -0.86
C GLY A 207 -11.59 8.61 -0.87
N PRO A 208 -12.79 8.34 -1.43
CA PRO A 208 -13.89 9.30 -1.46
C PRO A 208 -14.37 9.62 -0.04
N GLY A 209 -14.45 10.91 0.28
CA GLY A 209 -14.92 11.40 1.58
C GLY A 209 -13.87 11.42 2.69
N GLU A 210 -12.60 11.10 2.40
CA GLU A 210 -11.57 10.91 3.43
C GLU A 210 -10.85 12.20 3.86
N ASP A 211 -10.54 13.09 2.91
CA ASP A 211 -9.90 14.38 3.17
C ASP A 211 -10.54 15.48 2.31
N ALA A 212 -11.30 16.38 2.95
CA ALA A 212 -11.99 17.48 2.26
C ALA A 212 -11.03 18.40 1.48
N THR A 213 -9.77 18.49 1.91
CA THR A 213 -8.78 19.40 1.34
C THR A 213 -8.12 18.83 0.09
N HIS A 214 -7.99 17.50 0.02
CA HIS A 214 -7.19 16.80 -0.99
C HIS A 214 -8.01 15.86 -1.88
N MET A 215 -9.33 16.11 -1.99
CA MET A 215 -10.26 15.38 -2.84
C MET A 215 -10.32 15.94 -4.27
N THR A 216 -9.17 16.27 -4.86
CA THR A 216 -9.07 16.79 -6.23
C THR A 216 -8.42 15.76 -7.16
N PRO A 217 -8.87 15.62 -8.42
CA PRO A 217 -8.19 14.78 -9.39
C PRO A 217 -6.71 15.17 -9.56
N VAL A 218 -5.89 14.17 -9.88
CA VAL A 218 -4.45 14.36 -10.09
C VAL A 218 -3.99 13.60 -11.31
N SER A 219 -3.14 14.23 -12.13
CA SER A 219 -2.57 13.60 -13.31
C SER A 219 -1.18 13.04 -13.02
N VAL A 220 -0.90 11.83 -13.51
CA VAL A 220 0.40 11.16 -13.38
C VAL A 220 0.91 10.83 -14.78
N ASP A 221 2.11 11.28 -15.12
CA ASP A 221 2.78 10.83 -16.34
C ASP A 221 3.53 9.53 -16.09
N LEU A 222 3.03 8.44 -16.68
CA LEU A 222 3.61 7.10 -16.51
C LEU A 222 5.01 6.97 -17.13
N SER A 223 5.36 7.81 -18.11
CA SER A 223 6.73 7.87 -18.63
C SER A 223 7.72 8.30 -17.54
N ASN A 224 7.34 9.30 -16.74
CA ASN A 224 8.15 9.80 -15.63
C ASN A 224 8.08 8.89 -14.41
N ALA A 225 6.92 8.30 -14.13
CA ALA A 225 6.71 7.46 -12.95
C ALA A 225 7.47 6.13 -13.01
N VAL A 226 7.57 5.52 -14.20
CA VAL A 226 8.31 4.25 -14.37
C VAL A 226 9.81 4.51 -14.44
N GLY A 227 10.23 5.56 -15.15
CA GLY A 227 11.62 6.03 -15.11
C GLY A 227 12.64 4.99 -15.57
N TYR A 228 12.34 4.14 -16.57
CA TYR A 228 13.28 3.15 -17.15
C TYR A 228 13.52 3.32 -18.66
N GLY A 229 12.79 4.20 -19.33
CA GLY A 229 12.88 4.41 -20.78
C GLY A 229 11.70 5.22 -21.29
N GLN A 230 11.50 5.24 -22.61
CA GLN A 230 10.34 5.89 -23.22
C GLN A 230 9.17 4.90 -23.28
N VAL A 231 7.99 5.29 -22.79
CA VAL A 231 6.77 4.52 -22.99
C VAL A 231 6.31 4.67 -24.44
N THR A 232 6.23 3.57 -25.18
CA THR A 232 5.85 3.55 -26.60
C THR A 232 4.43 3.06 -26.82
N ASP A 233 3.92 2.23 -25.91
CA ASP A 233 2.56 1.72 -25.93
C ASP A 233 2.02 1.57 -24.51
N MET A 234 0.71 1.78 -24.37
CA MET A 234 0.02 1.77 -23.09
C MET A 234 -1.45 1.38 -23.26
N VAL A 235 -1.88 0.36 -22.52
CA VAL A 235 -3.26 -0.14 -22.55
C VAL A 235 -3.78 -0.26 -21.12
N GLU A 236 -4.94 0.34 -20.85
CA GLU A 236 -5.62 0.16 -19.56
C GLU A 236 -6.28 -1.22 -19.48
N VAL A 237 -6.02 -1.92 -18.38
CA VAL A 237 -6.43 -3.30 -18.13
C VAL A 237 -7.20 -3.40 -16.81
N THR A 238 -7.85 -4.53 -16.58
CA THR A 238 -8.45 -4.84 -15.27
C THR A 238 -7.38 -4.80 -14.17
N LEU A 239 -7.79 -4.65 -12.90
CA LEU A 239 -6.83 -4.57 -11.78
C LEU A 239 -5.92 -5.80 -11.66
N SER A 240 -6.41 -6.98 -12.07
CA SER A 240 -5.64 -8.22 -12.16
C SER A 240 -4.71 -8.31 -13.39
N GLY A 241 -4.80 -7.37 -14.32
CA GLY A 241 -3.96 -7.31 -15.53
C GLY A 241 -4.25 -8.42 -16.55
N ASN A 242 -5.45 -9.00 -16.56
CA ASN A 242 -5.75 -10.18 -17.38
C ASN A 242 -6.70 -9.92 -18.56
N GLN A 243 -7.30 -8.73 -18.65
CA GLN A 243 -8.23 -8.35 -19.71
C GLN A 243 -8.14 -6.84 -19.94
N ALA A 244 -8.33 -6.38 -21.18
CA ALA A 244 -8.46 -4.96 -21.49
C ALA A 244 -9.71 -4.38 -20.80
N LEU A 245 -9.59 -3.18 -20.21
CA LEU A 245 -10.68 -2.59 -19.42
C LEU A 245 -11.92 -2.32 -20.27
N ALA A 246 -11.74 -1.81 -21.50
CA ALA A 246 -12.83 -1.52 -22.43
C ALA A 246 -13.67 -2.77 -22.77
N GLU A 247 -13.04 -3.93 -22.92
CA GLU A 247 -13.75 -5.18 -23.19
C GLU A 247 -14.51 -5.71 -21.97
N TYR A 248 -13.93 -5.53 -20.77
CA TYR A 248 -14.58 -5.89 -19.51
C TYR A 248 -15.81 -5.01 -19.27
N ASP A 249 -15.69 -3.71 -19.48
CA ASP A 249 -16.76 -2.74 -19.27
C ASP A 249 -17.97 -2.98 -20.19
N ALA A 250 -17.73 -3.39 -21.43
CA ALA A 250 -18.78 -3.76 -22.37
C ALA A 250 -19.61 -4.98 -21.93
N LYS A 251 -19.10 -5.78 -20.98
CA LYS A 251 -19.73 -7.02 -20.49
C LYS A 251 -20.31 -6.88 -19.08
N LYS A 252 -20.24 -5.70 -18.45
CA LYS A 252 -20.76 -5.47 -17.10
C LYS A 252 -22.26 -5.73 -17.04
N LEU A 253 -22.68 -6.50 -16.02
CA LEU A 253 -24.10 -6.71 -15.74
C LEU A 253 -24.74 -5.42 -15.23
N VAL A 254 -25.91 -5.09 -15.76
CA VAL A 254 -26.72 -3.96 -15.31
C VAL A 254 -27.76 -4.47 -14.31
N TRP A 255 -27.68 -3.99 -13.07
CA TRP A 255 -28.61 -4.34 -12.00
C TRP A 255 -29.60 -3.20 -11.76
N ASP A 256 -30.88 -3.53 -11.64
CA ASP A 256 -31.89 -2.56 -11.20
C ASP A 256 -31.79 -2.35 -9.69
N THR A 257 -31.36 -1.17 -9.27
CA THR A 257 -31.20 -0.77 -7.87
C THR A 257 -32.30 0.16 -7.38
N SER A 258 -33.35 0.39 -8.16
CA SER A 258 -34.43 1.34 -7.87
C SER A 258 -35.18 1.06 -6.56
N CYS A 259 -35.19 -0.19 -6.09
CA CYS A 259 -35.84 -0.60 -4.84
C CYS A 259 -35.09 -0.18 -3.57
N HIS A 260 -33.86 0.34 -3.67
CA HIS A 260 -33.09 0.87 -2.55
C HIS A 260 -33.00 2.39 -2.69
N SER A 261 -33.93 3.12 -2.07
CA SER A 261 -33.82 4.57 -1.91
C SER A 261 -32.72 4.91 -0.89
N SER A 262 -31.46 4.66 -1.24
CA SER A 262 -30.36 5.28 -0.51
C SER A 262 -30.42 6.78 -0.78
N SER A 263 -30.56 7.58 0.26
CA SER A 263 -30.49 9.05 0.29
C SER A 263 -29.12 9.62 -0.12
N SER A 264 -28.34 8.87 -0.89
CA SER A 264 -27.19 9.28 -1.67
C SER A 264 -27.48 9.00 -3.16
N GLY A 265 -28.62 9.51 -3.64
CA GLY A 265 -29.05 9.45 -5.02
C GLY A 265 -28.24 10.42 -5.89
N GLY A 266 -26.97 10.09 -6.12
CA GLY A 266 -26.29 10.50 -7.33
C GLY A 266 -26.27 9.27 -8.23
N ASP A 267 -26.84 9.39 -9.43
CA ASP A 267 -26.50 8.51 -10.54
C ASP A 267 -24.98 8.33 -10.49
N ARG A 268 -24.49 7.10 -10.25
CA ARG A 268 -23.04 6.82 -10.30
C ARG A 268 -22.64 6.88 -11.76
N GLN A 269 -22.67 8.08 -12.32
CA GLN A 269 -22.18 8.37 -13.64
C GLN A 269 -20.73 7.92 -13.64
N ALA A 270 -20.37 7.06 -14.59
CA ALA A 270 -19.01 6.59 -14.72
C ALA A 270 -18.10 7.84 -14.75
N ILE A 271 -17.17 7.90 -13.80
CA ILE A 271 -16.18 8.96 -13.75
C ILE A 271 -15.47 8.94 -15.10
N ARG A 272 -15.46 10.09 -15.78
CA ARG A 272 -14.72 10.24 -17.03
C ARG A 272 -13.32 10.74 -16.68
N HIS A 273 -12.31 10.00 -17.12
CA HIS A 273 -10.90 10.37 -17.04
C HIS A 273 -10.49 11.14 -18.30
N ASP A 274 -9.74 12.23 -18.14
CA ASP A 274 -9.17 13.01 -19.26
C ASP A 274 -7.70 12.63 -19.54
N ASP A 275 -7.46 11.36 -19.88
CA ASP A 275 -6.12 10.84 -20.16
C ASP A 275 -5.57 11.35 -21.49
N LYS A 276 -4.26 11.65 -21.53
CA LYS A 276 -3.57 12.20 -22.71
C LYS A 276 -2.21 11.55 -22.90
N GLY A 277 -2.14 10.63 -23.87
CA GLY A 277 -0.89 9.92 -24.16
C GLY A 277 -0.48 9.06 -22.97
N THR A 278 0.61 9.41 -22.28
CA THR A 278 1.11 8.72 -21.08
C THR A 278 0.69 9.39 -19.77
N GLU A 279 -0.03 10.52 -19.84
CA GLU A 279 -0.61 11.21 -18.69
C GLU A 279 -1.98 10.60 -18.36
N VAL A 280 -2.10 10.06 -17.15
CA VAL A 280 -3.32 9.40 -16.65
C VAL A 280 -3.92 10.18 -15.48
N GLU A 281 -5.21 10.47 -15.53
CA GLU A 281 -5.94 11.14 -14.46
C GLU A 281 -6.40 10.13 -13.39
N LEU A 282 -6.28 10.51 -12.12
CA LEU A 282 -6.74 9.73 -10.97
C LEU A 282 -7.69 10.58 -10.12
N HIS A 283 -8.89 10.08 -9.92
CA HIS A 283 -9.86 10.65 -8.98
C HIS A 283 -9.69 10.00 -7.60
N PRO A 284 -10.14 10.66 -6.51
CA PRO A 284 -10.14 10.06 -5.18
C PRO A 284 -10.85 8.71 -5.16
N GLY A 285 -10.15 7.67 -4.70
CA GLY A 285 -10.64 6.29 -4.71
C GLY A 285 -10.20 5.44 -5.91
N ASP A 286 -9.54 6.02 -6.90
CA ASP A 286 -9.10 5.28 -8.07
C ASP A 286 -7.88 4.41 -7.79
N ILE A 287 -7.91 3.21 -8.37
CA ILE A 287 -6.75 2.34 -8.59
C ILE A 287 -6.84 1.87 -10.03
N ARG A 288 -5.92 2.33 -10.88
CA ARG A 288 -5.90 2.05 -12.31
C ARG A 288 -4.68 1.22 -12.67
N ALA A 289 -4.85 0.31 -13.62
CA ALA A 289 -3.83 -0.66 -14.01
C ALA A 289 -3.57 -0.57 -15.51
N PHE A 290 -2.30 -0.50 -15.89
CA PHE A 290 -1.86 -0.31 -17.26
C PHE A 290 -0.80 -1.33 -17.63
N GLU A 291 -0.98 -1.98 -18.76
CA GLU A 291 0.10 -2.69 -19.43
C GLU A 291 0.87 -1.67 -20.28
N VAL A 292 2.18 -1.54 -20.02
CA VAL A 292 3.05 -0.56 -20.68
C VAL A 292 4.20 -1.25 -21.40
N THR A 293 4.51 -0.77 -22.60
CA THR A 293 5.72 -1.13 -23.35
C THR A 293 6.71 0.01 -23.27
N ILE A 294 7.93 -0.30 -22.81
CA ILE A 294 8.99 0.67 -22.55
C ILE A 294 10.17 0.34 -23.45
N GLU A 295 10.57 1.29 -24.28
CA GLU A 295 11.78 1.20 -25.07
C GLU A 295 12.97 1.70 -24.23
N VAL A 296 13.92 0.79 -24.01
CA VAL A 296 15.12 1.06 -23.21
C VAL A 296 16.20 1.66 -24.10
N SER A 297 16.64 2.87 -23.78
CA SER A 297 17.81 3.47 -24.43
C SER A 297 19.06 2.64 -24.12
N ASP A 298 19.99 2.52 -25.09
CA ASP A 298 21.23 1.70 -25.04
C ASP A 298 22.18 1.94 -23.84
N ASN A 299 21.87 2.88 -22.93
CA ASN A 299 22.69 3.25 -21.78
C ASN A 299 22.49 2.41 -20.50
N ILE A 300 21.69 1.33 -20.51
CA ILE A 300 21.58 0.43 -19.35
C ILE A 300 22.66 -0.65 -19.40
N GLU A 301 23.93 -0.26 -19.29
CA GLU A 301 25.00 -1.17 -18.86
C GLU A 301 25.09 -1.28 -17.32
N ALA A 302 24.31 -0.47 -16.58
CA ALA A 302 24.43 -0.31 -15.12
C ALA A 302 23.59 -1.29 -14.25
N LEU A 303 22.92 -2.28 -14.83
CA LEU A 303 22.17 -3.32 -14.08
C LEU A 303 22.93 -4.66 -13.97
N ARG A 304 24.26 -4.62 -14.02
CA ARG A 304 25.12 -5.80 -13.80
C ARG A 304 25.91 -5.69 -12.52
#